data_AF-A0A3M1UG33-F1
#
_entry.id   AF-A0A3M1UG33-F1
#
_cell.length_a   1.000
_cell.length_b   1.000
_cell.length_c   1.000
_cell.angle_alpha   90.00
_cell.angle_beta   90.00
_cell.angle_gamma   90.00
#
_symmetry.space_group_name_H-M   'P 1'
#
loop_
_entity.id
_entity.type
_entity.pdbx_description
1 polymer ?
#
loop_
_entity_poly.entity_id
_entity_poly.type
_entity_poly.pdbx_seq_one_letter_code
_entity_poly.pdbx_strand_id
1 'polypeptide(L)'
;MSQPRRSCATMYHLEQEQEMDPGRMERLERIEEFTEFVAKSNQRVGRSVITIPVVVHVVYHTEEENISDEQILSQIEVLNEDFGRFNADANQTPVQFMDVAADTRIRFQLATTDPYGEPTTGITRTYTDVPAFSAFQNEMKFQPQGGMDAWPTQDYLNIWVCNLSMGVLGYSQFPGGPAETDGVVICYKYFGRTGDITPPFNLGRTATHEIGHWLNLRHIWGDGPCGTDDLVEDTPEAEGPTHGCLRTNFSCGSPDMVSNFMDYTDDACMNLFTQGQANRMRALFLSGGERESLLYSPGLSQAAPPVVDYAPAVPGLLEVASVTEESAQLMWEEVPEAASYLLRLRALTGENWRERSFRRNRVKVSELQACTNYEFQVASMDTEGGLSDFSNPVVFRTMGCSADAPTGLVASAVYPTEAVLEWDPVEGVDFYKLQYRKAGTRDIISREVSGNRIRLTNLSQATWYQYRVRAIAPGYVTPYSKVANFYTYSPLARMRAKTPDYFRVQSGPYPDVLEVSFDLAEDQYVRIVLKNAWGETVVEEPAHRFYPGEPYQLETGGLAPGTYTLEIEDDQGFQHAKEVHIR
;
A
#
# COMPACT_ATOMS: atom_id res chain seq x y z
N MET A 1 -40.67 38.49 15.51
CA MET A 1 -39.35 38.55 14.86
C MET A 1 -39.62 38.56 13.36
N SER A 2 -39.09 39.53 12.61
CA SER A 2 -39.24 39.52 11.14
C SER A 2 -38.54 38.28 10.59
N GLN A 3 -39.06 37.67 9.54
CA GLN A 3 -38.34 36.61 8.84
C GLN A 3 -36.98 37.14 8.36
N PRO A 4 -35.90 36.36 8.46
CA PRO A 4 -34.60 36.74 7.91
C PRO A 4 -34.75 36.94 6.40
N ARG A 5 -34.13 38.00 5.86
CA ARG A 5 -34.14 38.33 4.43
C ARG A 5 -32.73 38.18 3.88
N ARG A 6 -32.60 37.82 2.60
CA ARG A 6 -31.30 37.88 1.91
C ARG A 6 -30.80 39.32 1.94
N SER A 7 -29.55 39.47 2.33
CA SER A 7 -28.81 40.73 2.31
C SER A 7 -27.40 40.44 1.82
N CYS A 8 -26.98 41.15 0.78
CA CYS A 8 -25.65 41.14 0.21
C CYS A 8 -25.04 42.54 0.32
N ALA A 9 -23.75 42.63 0.65
CA ALA A 9 -23.03 43.91 0.81
C ALA A 9 -22.16 44.29 -0.40
N THR A 10 -22.22 43.54 -1.49
CA THR A 10 -21.37 43.72 -2.69
C THR A 10 -21.45 45.13 -3.26
N MET A 11 -22.65 45.71 -3.38
CA MET A 11 -22.82 47.06 -3.93
C MET A 11 -22.21 48.14 -3.03
N TYR A 12 -22.27 47.96 -1.71
CA TYR A 12 -21.60 48.86 -0.78
C TYR A 12 -20.08 48.83 -0.98
N HIS A 13 -19.47 47.65 -1.14
CA HIS A 13 -18.04 47.55 -1.42
C HIS A 13 -17.68 48.17 -2.78
N LEU A 14 -18.51 47.96 -3.81
CA LEU A 14 -18.30 48.58 -5.12
C LEU A 14 -18.29 50.12 -5.04
N GLU A 15 -19.26 50.71 -4.33
CA GLU A 15 -19.32 52.16 -4.11
C GLU A 15 -18.09 52.67 -3.34
N GLN A 16 -17.71 51.97 -2.27
CA GLN A 16 -16.51 52.29 -1.49
C GLN A 16 -15.22 52.24 -2.33
N GLU A 17 -15.08 51.22 -3.19
CA GLU A 17 -13.95 51.11 -4.12
C GLU A 17 -13.92 52.26 -5.15
N GLN A 18 -15.10 52.68 -5.65
CA GLN A 18 -15.20 53.81 -6.58
C GLN A 18 -14.83 55.14 -5.91
N GLU A 19 -15.13 55.31 -4.63
CA GLU A 19 -14.74 56.49 -3.85
C GLU A 19 -13.23 56.50 -3.53
N MET A 20 -12.65 55.35 -3.20
CA MET A 20 -11.25 55.23 -2.76
C MET A 20 -10.24 55.13 -3.92
N ASP A 21 -10.62 54.55 -5.05
CA ASP A 21 -9.76 54.38 -6.22
C ASP A 21 -10.31 55.12 -7.44
N PRO A 22 -9.71 56.28 -7.81
CA PRO A 22 -10.12 57.06 -8.98
C PRO A 22 -10.10 56.29 -10.31
N GLY A 23 -9.32 55.22 -10.43
CA GLY A 23 -9.25 54.36 -11.62
C GLY A 23 -10.29 53.23 -11.66
N ARG A 24 -11.09 53.06 -10.59
CA ARG A 24 -12.04 51.95 -10.47
C ARG A 24 -13.13 51.99 -11.54
N MET A 25 -13.71 53.16 -11.77
CA MET A 25 -14.76 53.36 -12.77
C MET A 25 -14.27 53.01 -14.18
N GLU A 26 -13.07 53.48 -14.55
CA GLU A 26 -12.48 53.21 -15.86
C GLU A 26 -12.21 51.71 -16.05
N ARG A 27 -11.80 50.98 -15.00
CA ARG A 27 -11.62 49.53 -15.06
C ARG A 27 -12.95 48.80 -15.26
N LEU A 28 -14.00 49.19 -14.55
CA LEU A 28 -15.34 48.63 -14.72
C LEU A 28 -15.87 48.88 -16.14
N GLU A 29 -15.73 50.11 -16.66
CA GLU A 29 -16.14 50.44 -18.03
C GLU A 29 -15.39 49.59 -19.05
N ARG A 30 -14.08 49.39 -18.92
CA ARG A 30 -13.32 48.51 -19.82
C ARG A 30 -13.79 47.05 -19.78
N ILE A 31 -14.14 46.55 -18.60
CA ILE A 31 -14.67 45.18 -18.44
C ILE A 31 -16.04 45.07 -19.11
N GLU A 32 -16.90 46.08 -18.97
CA GLU A 32 -18.20 46.12 -19.65
C GLU A 32 -18.07 46.24 -21.17
N GLU A 33 -17.21 47.12 -21.67
CA GLU A 33 -16.92 47.26 -23.11
C GLU A 33 -16.39 45.96 -23.70
N PHE A 34 -15.49 45.27 -22.99
CA PHE A 34 -14.97 43.97 -23.42
C PHE A 34 -16.07 42.90 -23.43
N THR A 35 -16.89 42.85 -22.39
CA THR A 35 -18.01 41.89 -22.27
C THR A 35 -19.02 42.09 -23.41
N GLU A 36 -19.36 43.34 -23.71
CA GLU A 36 -20.28 43.69 -24.79
C GLU A 36 -19.68 43.41 -26.18
N PHE A 37 -18.39 43.68 -26.36
CA PHE A 37 -17.66 43.33 -27.57
C PHE A 37 -17.67 41.82 -27.84
N VAL A 38 -17.43 41.00 -26.81
CA VAL A 38 -17.50 39.53 -26.89
C VAL A 38 -18.91 39.10 -27.30
N ALA A 39 -19.96 39.65 -26.68
CA ALA A 39 -21.35 39.34 -27.00
C ALA A 39 -21.70 39.67 -28.46
N LYS A 40 -21.26 40.83 -28.97
CA LYS A 40 -21.54 41.29 -30.35
C LYS A 40 -20.70 40.61 -31.43
N SER A 41 -19.46 40.25 -31.12
CA SER A 41 -18.48 39.79 -32.12
C SER A 41 -18.70 38.36 -32.62
N ASN A 42 -19.67 37.61 -32.06
CA ASN A 42 -19.81 36.18 -32.29
C ASN A 42 -18.48 35.41 -32.09
N GLN A 43 -17.51 35.99 -31.36
CA GLN A 43 -16.40 35.20 -30.84
C GLN A 43 -17.05 34.07 -30.06
N ARG A 44 -16.77 32.84 -30.45
CA ARG A 44 -17.33 31.68 -29.77
C ARG A 44 -16.78 31.72 -28.36
N VAL A 45 -17.57 32.24 -27.43
CA VAL A 45 -17.48 31.94 -26.01
C VAL A 45 -17.34 30.42 -25.97
N GLY A 46 -16.13 29.96 -25.63
CA GLY A 46 -15.72 28.58 -25.93
C GLY A 46 -16.74 27.59 -25.40
N ARG A 47 -16.95 26.46 -26.08
CA ARG A 47 -17.81 25.37 -25.53
C ARG A 47 -17.10 24.54 -24.45
N SER A 48 -15.82 24.83 -24.20
CA SER A 48 -15.02 24.17 -23.18
C SER A 48 -15.55 24.48 -21.79
N VAL A 49 -15.47 23.48 -20.92
CA VAL A 49 -15.70 23.69 -19.49
C VAL A 49 -14.52 24.50 -18.94
N ILE A 50 -14.82 25.53 -18.16
CA ILE A 50 -13.87 26.32 -17.38
C ILE A 50 -13.90 25.74 -15.97
N THR A 51 -12.78 25.26 -15.47
CA THR A 51 -12.69 24.78 -14.08
C THR A 51 -11.88 25.78 -13.27
N ILE A 52 -12.49 26.33 -12.23
CA ILE A 52 -11.91 27.35 -11.37
C ILE A 52 -11.32 26.66 -10.12
N PRO A 53 -10.02 26.82 -9.86
CA PRO A 53 -9.39 26.44 -8.59
C PRO A 53 -9.96 27.30 -7.46
N VAL A 54 -10.41 26.66 -6.39
CA VAL A 54 -11.02 27.32 -5.22
C VAL A 54 -10.18 27.07 -3.99
N VAL A 55 -9.94 28.11 -3.20
CA VAL A 55 -9.47 27.97 -1.82
C VAL A 55 -10.53 28.50 -0.86
N VAL A 56 -10.83 27.73 0.18
CA VAL A 56 -11.79 28.09 1.23
C VAL A 56 -11.03 28.41 2.51
N HIS A 57 -11.07 29.67 2.93
CA HIS A 57 -10.46 30.16 4.16
C HIS A 57 -11.51 30.18 5.28
N VAL A 58 -11.51 29.17 6.15
CA VAL A 58 -12.32 29.16 7.36
C VAL A 58 -11.62 30.00 8.43
N VAL A 59 -12.21 31.15 8.77
CA VAL A 59 -11.72 32.03 9.84
C VAL A 59 -12.71 31.94 11.01
N TYR A 60 -12.29 31.33 12.12
CA TYR A 60 -13.20 30.91 13.19
C TYR A 60 -12.77 31.41 14.57
N HIS A 61 -13.73 31.84 15.38
CA HIS A 61 -13.54 32.18 16.79
C HIS A 61 -13.99 31.04 17.73
N THR A 62 -15.06 30.34 17.35
CA THR A 62 -15.63 29.21 18.10
C THR A 62 -15.53 27.90 17.32
N GLU A 63 -15.66 26.75 18.00
CA GLU A 63 -15.69 25.44 17.34
C GLU A 63 -16.88 25.28 16.37
N GLU A 64 -18.01 25.96 16.65
CA GLU A 64 -19.18 25.96 15.77
C GLU A 64 -18.88 26.67 14.43
N GLU A 65 -18.05 27.70 14.44
CA GLU A 65 -17.60 28.43 13.24
C GLU A 65 -16.54 27.66 12.44
N ASN A 66 -15.85 26.70 13.07
CA ASN A 66 -14.85 25.84 12.44
C ASN A 66 -15.51 24.70 11.63
N ILE A 67 -16.33 25.09 10.64
CA ILE A 67 -17.20 24.18 9.86
C ILE A 67 -16.46 22.98 9.28
N SER A 68 -17.13 21.83 9.17
CA SER A 68 -16.48 20.59 8.70
C SER A 68 -16.08 20.64 7.23
N ASP A 69 -15.09 19.83 6.83
CA ASP A 69 -14.73 19.63 5.43
C ASP A 69 -15.94 19.15 4.61
N GLU A 70 -16.82 18.34 5.19
CA GLU A 70 -18.04 17.82 4.55
C GLU A 70 -19.02 18.96 4.22
N GLN A 71 -19.16 19.96 5.10
CA GLN A 71 -19.95 21.15 4.84
C GLN A 71 -19.34 21.97 3.69
N ILE A 72 -18.02 22.11 3.65
CA ILE A 72 -17.31 22.81 2.57
C ILE A 72 -17.49 22.09 1.24
N LEU A 73 -17.25 20.77 1.20
CA LEU A 73 -17.42 19.94 0.01
C LEU A 73 -18.86 20.01 -0.52
N SER A 74 -19.85 20.05 0.38
CA SER A 74 -21.26 20.21 -0.01
C SER A 74 -21.52 21.53 -0.73
N GLN A 75 -20.81 22.62 -0.36
CA GLN A 75 -20.92 23.91 -1.07
C GLN A 75 -20.30 23.82 -2.46
N ILE A 76 -19.14 23.20 -2.60
CA ILE A 76 -18.49 23.00 -3.92
C ILE A 76 -19.39 22.16 -4.84
N GLU A 77 -20.10 21.17 -4.29
CA GLU A 77 -21.13 20.42 -5.01
C GLU A 77 -22.29 21.34 -5.46
N VAL A 78 -22.81 22.21 -4.58
CA VAL A 78 -23.89 23.16 -4.93
C VAL A 78 -23.46 24.06 -6.07
N LEU A 79 -22.23 24.60 -6.02
CA LEU A 79 -21.71 25.46 -7.07
C LEU A 79 -21.64 24.72 -8.41
N ASN A 80 -21.16 23.48 -8.43
CA ASN A 80 -21.11 22.68 -9.65
C ASN A 80 -22.50 22.28 -10.17
N GLU A 81 -23.48 22.11 -9.29
CA GLU A 81 -24.88 21.89 -9.65
C GLU A 81 -25.51 23.15 -10.26
N ASP A 82 -25.47 24.28 -9.57
CA ASP A 82 -26.13 25.52 -9.97
C ASP A 82 -25.49 26.10 -11.24
N PHE A 83 -24.15 26.19 -11.30
CA PHE A 83 -23.44 26.67 -12.50
C PHE A 83 -23.45 25.64 -13.63
N GLY A 84 -23.65 24.36 -13.32
CA GLY A 84 -23.76 23.29 -14.30
C GLY A 84 -25.17 23.01 -14.79
N ARG A 85 -26.18 23.64 -14.19
CA ARG A 85 -27.60 23.30 -14.36
C ARG A 85 -27.89 21.82 -14.07
N PHE A 86 -27.16 21.24 -13.13
CA PHE A 86 -27.40 19.89 -12.59
C PHE A 86 -28.19 19.90 -11.26
N ASN A 87 -28.53 21.09 -10.75
CA ASN A 87 -29.36 21.28 -9.58
C ASN A 87 -30.72 20.58 -9.74
N ALA A 88 -31.12 19.81 -8.73
CA ALA A 88 -32.34 18.98 -8.80
C ALA A 88 -33.63 19.80 -8.97
N ASP A 89 -33.63 21.05 -8.50
CA ASP A 89 -34.72 22.02 -8.60
C ASP A 89 -34.76 22.77 -9.95
N ALA A 90 -33.85 22.50 -10.90
CA ALA A 90 -33.89 23.05 -12.26
C ALA A 90 -35.21 22.74 -13.00
N ASN A 91 -35.88 21.64 -12.63
CA ASN A 91 -37.20 21.29 -13.17
C ASN A 91 -38.34 22.21 -12.66
N GLN A 92 -38.07 23.05 -11.66
CA GLN A 92 -39.01 24.03 -11.11
C GLN A 92 -38.89 25.40 -11.79
N THR A 93 -37.94 25.58 -12.72
CA THR A 93 -37.84 26.80 -13.53
C THR A 93 -39.18 27.07 -14.24
N PRO A 94 -39.77 28.27 -14.10
CA PRO A 94 -41.01 28.63 -14.77
C PRO A 94 -40.91 28.43 -16.29
N VAL A 95 -41.96 27.90 -16.91
CA VAL A 95 -41.97 27.52 -18.34
C VAL A 95 -41.53 28.68 -19.26
N GLN A 96 -41.92 29.91 -18.93
CA GLN A 96 -41.56 31.11 -19.71
C GLN A 96 -40.07 31.45 -19.70
N PHE A 97 -39.30 30.93 -18.74
CA PHE A 97 -37.85 31.14 -18.62
C PHE A 97 -37.04 29.89 -18.94
N MET A 98 -37.69 28.79 -19.32
CA MET A 98 -37.01 27.52 -19.60
C MET A 98 -36.07 27.65 -20.81
N ASP A 99 -36.46 28.44 -21.82
CA ASP A 99 -35.70 28.60 -23.07
C ASP A 99 -34.41 29.42 -22.88
N VAL A 100 -34.32 30.21 -21.81
CA VAL A 100 -33.13 31.03 -21.50
C VAL A 100 -32.24 30.39 -20.43
N ALA A 101 -32.72 29.36 -19.74
CA ALA A 101 -32.00 28.77 -18.62
C ALA A 101 -30.78 27.95 -19.09
N ALA A 102 -29.60 28.21 -18.54
CA ALA A 102 -28.34 27.75 -19.14
C ALA A 102 -27.42 26.98 -18.17
N ASP A 103 -26.68 26.03 -18.73
CA ASP A 103 -25.42 25.53 -18.15
C ASP A 103 -24.32 26.53 -18.49
N THR A 104 -23.72 27.14 -17.47
CA THR A 104 -22.69 28.17 -17.63
C THR A 104 -21.36 27.60 -18.13
N ARG A 105 -21.21 26.27 -18.09
CA ARG A 105 -19.95 25.55 -18.39
C ARG A 105 -18.78 26.03 -17.51
N ILE A 106 -19.07 26.61 -16.35
CA ILE A 106 -18.10 26.93 -15.29
C ILE A 106 -18.26 25.87 -14.19
N ARG A 107 -17.15 25.34 -13.70
CA ARG A 107 -17.06 24.33 -12.66
C ARG A 107 -16.04 24.76 -11.63
N PHE A 108 -16.15 24.23 -10.43
CA PHE A 108 -15.34 24.60 -9.28
C PHE A 108 -14.69 23.35 -8.70
N GLN A 109 -13.43 23.46 -8.34
CA GLN A 109 -12.72 22.38 -7.68
C GLN A 109 -11.82 22.99 -6.61
N LEU A 110 -11.81 22.40 -5.42
CA LEU A 110 -10.85 22.79 -4.39
C LEU A 110 -9.43 22.63 -4.95
N ALA A 111 -8.59 23.62 -4.71
CA ALA A 111 -7.21 23.62 -5.12
C ALA A 111 -6.50 22.37 -4.57
N THR A 112 -5.70 21.73 -5.41
CA THR A 112 -4.86 20.59 -5.04
C THR A 112 -3.40 20.97 -4.86
N THR A 113 -3.03 22.16 -5.32
CA THR A 113 -1.71 22.77 -5.17
C THR A 113 -1.88 24.17 -4.59
N ASP A 114 -1.05 24.54 -3.63
CA ASP A 114 -1.05 25.85 -2.97
C ASP A 114 -0.21 26.89 -3.75
N PRO A 115 -0.15 28.16 -3.32
CA PRO A 115 0.62 29.20 -4.01
C PRO A 115 2.13 28.95 -4.06
N TYR A 116 2.65 28.08 -3.20
CA TYR A 116 4.07 27.72 -3.13
C TYR A 116 4.41 26.47 -3.96
N GLY A 117 3.40 25.83 -4.55
CA GLY A 117 3.57 24.61 -5.35
C GLY A 117 3.41 23.32 -4.55
N GLU A 118 3.00 23.41 -3.28
CA GLU A 118 2.86 22.26 -2.39
C GLU A 118 1.44 21.66 -2.43
N PRO A 119 1.27 20.35 -2.19
CA PRO A 119 -0.06 19.76 -2.13
C PRO A 119 -0.92 20.36 -1.02
N THR A 120 -2.20 20.56 -1.32
CA THR A 120 -3.17 21.12 -0.37
C THR A 120 -4.55 20.48 -0.53
N THR A 121 -5.38 20.60 0.49
CA THR A 121 -6.81 20.27 0.42
C THR A 121 -7.65 21.39 -0.17
N GLY A 122 -7.06 22.57 -0.41
CA GLY A 122 -7.77 23.78 -0.82
C GLY A 122 -8.58 24.40 0.32
N ILE A 123 -8.33 23.99 1.57
CA ILE A 123 -9.01 24.50 2.77
C ILE A 123 -7.95 24.99 3.74
N THR A 124 -8.04 26.25 4.17
CA THR A 124 -7.25 26.78 5.28
C THR A 124 -8.15 27.03 6.49
N ARG A 125 -7.60 26.90 7.69
CA ARG A 125 -8.32 27.12 8.95
C ARG A 125 -7.52 28.03 9.85
N THR A 126 -8.09 29.19 10.17
CA THR A 126 -7.42 30.25 10.93
C THR A 126 -8.25 30.60 12.16
N TYR A 127 -7.73 30.31 13.35
CA TYR A 127 -8.33 30.80 14.59
C TYR A 127 -8.19 32.33 14.67
N THR A 128 -9.22 33.00 15.17
CA THR A 128 -9.22 34.45 15.40
C THR A 128 -9.80 34.82 16.75
N ASP A 129 -9.27 35.88 17.37
CA ASP A 129 -9.85 36.50 18.57
C ASP A 129 -10.99 37.47 18.22
N VAL A 130 -11.27 37.71 16.93
CA VAL A 130 -12.37 38.55 16.47
C VAL A 130 -13.67 37.75 16.50
N PRO A 131 -14.63 38.07 17.39
CA PRO A 131 -15.83 37.24 17.57
C PRO A 131 -16.82 37.32 16.40
N ALA A 132 -16.80 38.43 15.65
CA ALA A 132 -17.58 38.62 14.43
C ALA A 132 -16.94 39.74 13.59
N PHE A 133 -16.88 39.53 12.27
CA PHE A 133 -16.41 40.53 11.32
C PHE A 133 -17.55 41.41 10.81
N SER A 134 -17.22 42.62 10.34
CA SER A 134 -18.17 43.47 9.64
C SER A 134 -18.22 43.09 8.17
N ALA A 135 -19.43 42.86 7.62
CA ALA A 135 -19.60 42.64 6.18
C ALA A 135 -19.37 43.91 5.34
N PHE A 136 -19.20 45.07 5.99
CA PHE A 136 -18.96 46.38 5.35
C PHE A 136 -17.48 46.79 5.40
N GLN A 137 -16.62 45.87 5.81
CA GLN A 137 -15.17 46.02 5.88
C GLN A 137 -14.53 44.72 5.39
N ASN A 138 -13.21 44.69 5.20
CA ASN A 138 -12.49 43.55 4.62
C ASN A 138 -11.52 42.88 5.61
N GLU A 139 -11.71 43.04 6.93
CA GLU A 139 -10.70 42.62 7.91
C GLU A 139 -10.43 41.11 7.90
N MET A 140 -11.43 40.29 7.58
CA MET A 140 -11.30 38.85 7.45
C MET A 140 -10.35 38.42 6.32
N LYS A 141 -10.06 39.32 5.37
CA LYS A 141 -9.13 39.10 4.24
C LYS A 141 -7.68 39.49 4.58
N PHE A 142 -7.41 39.92 5.81
CA PHE A 142 -6.08 40.38 6.23
C PHE A 142 -5.63 39.72 7.53
N GLN A 143 -4.54 38.95 7.48
CA GLN A 143 -3.95 38.30 8.65
C GLN A 143 -3.63 39.27 9.80
N PRO A 144 -3.10 40.49 9.58
CA PRO A 144 -2.87 41.46 10.64
C PRO A 144 -4.13 41.91 11.40
N GLN A 145 -5.32 41.70 10.83
CA GLN A 145 -6.61 42.10 11.39
C GLN A 145 -7.40 40.90 11.94
N GLY A 146 -6.72 39.74 12.09
CA GLY A 146 -7.32 38.50 12.57
C GLY A 146 -7.99 37.66 11.47
N GLY A 147 -7.80 38.01 10.20
CA GLY A 147 -8.27 37.27 9.04
C GLY A 147 -7.25 36.31 8.45
N MET A 148 -7.39 36.03 7.15
CA MET A 148 -6.46 35.25 6.34
C MET A 148 -6.20 36.00 5.03
N ASP A 149 -4.93 36.25 4.69
CA ASP A 149 -4.56 36.88 3.43
C ASP A 149 -4.98 36.02 2.23
N ALA A 150 -5.38 36.67 1.14
CA ALA A 150 -5.77 35.98 -0.09
C ALA A 150 -4.59 35.18 -0.68
N TRP A 151 -4.88 33.99 -1.19
CA TRP A 151 -4.02 33.35 -2.18
C TRP A 151 -4.05 34.14 -3.50
N PRO A 152 -3.02 34.02 -4.37
CA PRO A 152 -2.94 34.80 -5.61
C PRO A 152 -4.23 34.73 -6.43
N THR A 153 -4.95 35.84 -6.52
CA THR A 153 -6.29 35.91 -7.11
C THR A 153 -6.32 35.72 -8.63
N GLN A 154 -5.15 35.77 -9.27
CA GLN A 154 -4.97 35.38 -10.66
C GLN A 154 -5.05 33.85 -10.86
N ASP A 155 -4.81 33.08 -9.79
CA ASP A 155 -4.73 31.62 -9.81
C ASP A 155 -5.86 30.95 -9.02
N TYR A 156 -6.48 31.63 -8.06
CA TYR A 156 -7.49 31.04 -7.17
C TYR A 156 -8.71 31.95 -7.01
N LEU A 157 -9.90 31.34 -6.97
CA LEU A 157 -11.06 31.95 -6.32
C LEU A 157 -10.92 31.77 -4.81
N ASN A 158 -10.75 32.89 -4.10
CA ASN A 158 -10.71 32.91 -2.64
C ASN A 158 -12.13 33.03 -2.07
N ILE A 159 -12.47 32.12 -1.18
CA ILE A 159 -13.75 32.10 -0.45
C ILE A 159 -13.45 32.17 1.05
N TRP A 160 -13.75 33.29 1.69
CA TRP A 160 -13.66 33.38 3.15
C TRP A 160 -14.97 32.96 3.79
N VAL A 161 -14.89 32.11 4.81
CA VAL A 161 -16.02 31.67 5.62
C VAL A 161 -15.76 32.09 7.06
N CYS A 162 -16.60 32.96 7.61
CA CYS A 162 -16.43 33.46 8.96
C CYS A 162 -17.77 33.86 9.60
N ASN A 163 -17.74 34.30 10.86
CA ASN A 163 -18.93 34.90 11.48
C ASN A 163 -19.09 36.35 11.03
N LEU A 164 -20.17 36.66 10.29
CA LEU A 164 -20.51 38.02 9.88
C LEU A 164 -21.56 38.64 10.81
N SER A 165 -21.30 39.86 11.23
CA SER A 165 -22.24 40.69 12.00
C SER A 165 -23.34 41.29 11.12
N MET A 166 -24.32 41.96 11.75
CA MET A 166 -25.37 42.76 11.08
C MET A 166 -26.35 41.99 10.19
N GLY A 167 -26.31 40.66 10.18
CA GLY A 167 -27.30 39.84 9.46
C GLY A 167 -27.09 39.79 7.94
N VAL A 168 -25.91 40.16 7.45
CA VAL A 168 -25.51 40.01 6.05
C VAL A 168 -25.12 38.55 5.79
N LEU A 169 -25.61 37.96 4.70
CA LEU A 169 -25.34 36.54 4.40
C LEU A 169 -23.95 36.36 3.78
N GLY A 170 -23.53 37.30 2.94
CA GLY A 170 -22.25 37.32 2.25
C GLY A 170 -22.06 38.59 1.44
N TYR A 171 -20.89 38.69 0.81
CA TYR A 171 -20.58 39.70 -0.18
C TYR A 171 -19.45 39.24 -1.11
N SER A 172 -19.30 39.93 -2.23
CA SER A 172 -18.28 39.72 -3.25
C SER A 172 -17.54 41.02 -3.55
N GLN A 173 -16.39 40.88 -4.20
CA GLN A 173 -15.77 41.96 -4.97
C GLN A 173 -16.08 41.76 -6.47
N PHE A 174 -16.50 42.82 -7.16
CA PHE A 174 -16.63 42.79 -8.63
C PHE A 174 -15.26 42.76 -9.31
N PRO A 175 -15.12 42.18 -10.52
CA PRO A 175 -13.86 42.18 -11.26
C PRO A 175 -13.24 43.57 -11.43
N GLY A 176 -11.90 43.66 -11.49
CA GLY A 176 -11.15 44.92 -11.60
C GLY A 176 -10.92 45.67 -10.29
N GLY A 177 -11.26 45.06 -9.14
CA GLY A 177 -10.92 45.57 -7.80
C GLY A 177 -9.48 45.20 -7.39
N PRO A 178 -9.05 45.56 -6.17
CA PRO A 178 -7.71 45.22 -5.68
C PRO A 178 -7.54 43.70 -5.50
N ALA A 179 -6.35 43.20 -5.83
CA ALA A 179 -6.05 41.76 -5.82
C ALA A 179 -6.08 41.17 -4.40
N GLU A 180 -5.74 41.96 -3.39
CA GLU A 180 -5.67 41.56 -1.98
C GLU A 180 -7.04 41.25 -1.37
N THR A 181 -8.12 41.72 -2.02
CA THR A 181 -9.49 41.53 -1.54
C THR A 181 -10.41 40.86 -2.57
N ASP A 182 -9.91 40.47 -3.76
CA ASP A 182 -10.71 39.78 -4.77
C ASP A 182 -11.14 38.38 -4.28
N GLY A 183 -12.43 38.09 -4.46
CA GLY A 183 -13.08 36.87 -4.00
C GLY A 183 -14.39 37.16 -3.27
N VAL A 184 -14.88 36.16 -2.53
CA VAL A 184 -16.20 36.19 -1.88
C VAL A 184 -16.10 35.87 -0.40
N VAL A 185 -16.97 36.44 0.40
CA VAL A 185 -17.07 36.17 1.84
C VAL A 185 -18.49 35.72 2.15
N ILE A 186 -18.61 34.59 2.87
CA ILE A 186 -19.90 34.00 3.23
C ILE A 186 -19.93 33.78 4.74
N CYS A 187 -21.04 34.13 5.39
CA CYS A 187 -21.23 33.79 6.78
C CYS A 187 -21.35 32.27 6.97
N TYR A 188 -20.65 31.70 7.95
CA TYR A 188 -20.55 30.24 8.14
C TYR A 188 -21.91 29.54 8.27
N LYS A 189 -22.94 30.23 8.80
CA LYS A 189 -24.32 29.71 8.93
C LYS A 189 -25.06 29.52 7.60
N TYR A 190 -24.53 30.03 6.50
CA TYR A 190 -25.16 30.02 5.17
C TYR A 190 -24.23 29.46 4.10
N PHE A 191 -23.19 28.71 4.50
CA PHE A 191 -22.22 28.08 3.61
C PHE A 191 -22.42 26.56 3.58
N GLY A 192 -22.67 26.00 2.41
CA GLY A 192 -22.98 24.58 2.20
C GLY A 192 -24.47 24.24 2.30
N ARG A 193 -24.77 22.95 2.23
CA ARG A 193 -26.14 22.38 2.35
C ARG A 193 -26.26 21.29 3.41
N THR A 194 -25.20 21.06 4.18
CA THR A 194 -25.13 20.16 5.34
C THR A 194 -24.45 20.87 6.51
N GLY A 195 -24.49 20.29 7.71
CA GLY A 195 -23.95 20.91 8.92
C GLY A 195 -24.94 21.83 9.64
N ASP A 196 -24.43 22.69 10.52
CA ASP A 196 -25.23 23.63 11.32
C ASP A 196 -25.50 24.93 10.55
N ILE A 197 -26.35 24.81 9.52
CA ILE A 197 -26.75 25.90 8.63
C ILE A 197 -28.19 26.34 8.91
N THR A 198 -28.49 27.62 8.66
CA THR A 198 -29.75 28.25 9.09
C THR A 198 -30.74 28.46 7.93
N PRO A 199 -31.91 27.77 7.92
CA PRO A 199 -32.97 28.06 6.95
C PRO A 199 -33.50 29.51 7.09
N PRO A 200 -33.97 30.15 6.00
CA PRO A 200 -34.21 29.58 4.66
C PRO A 200 -33.00 29.61 3.70
N PHE A 201 -31.81 29.98 4.19
CA PHE A 201 -30.58 30.11 3.40
C PHE A 201 -29.62 28.94 3.68
N ASN A 202 -30.14 27.72 3.55
CA ASN A 202 -29.50 26.48 4.00
C ASN A 202 -29.22 25.49 2.85
N LEU A 203 -29.09 26.02 1.65
CA LEU A 203 -29.06 25.24 0.42
C LEU A 203 -27.90 25.68 -0.49
N GLY A 204 -27.02 26.55 0.02
CA GLY A 204 -25.76 26.99 -0.59
C GLY A 204 -25.88 28.10 -1.61
N ARG A 205 -27.06 28.73 -1.79
CA ARG A 205 -27.29 29.68 -2.90
C ARG A 205 -26.77 31.08 -2.60
N THR A 206 -26.45 31.38 -1.34
CA THR A 206 -25.67 32.56 -0.99
C THR A 206 -24.33 32.56 -1.72
N ALA A 207 -23.56 31.47 -1.69
CA ALA A 207 -22.29 31.42 -2.42
C ALA A 207 -22.49 31.45 -3.94
N THR A 208 -23.53 30.80 -4.47
CA THR A 208 -23.90 30.87 -5.89
C THR A 208 -24.13 32.32 -6.34
N HIS A 209 -24.88 33.09 -5.54
CA HIS A 209 -25.16 34.51 -5.76
C HIS A 209 -23.89 35.37 -5.73
N GLU A 210 -23.10 35.27 -4.65
CA GLU A 210 -21.88 36.07 -4.52
C GLU A 210 -20.85 35.75 -5.61
N ILE A 211 -20.72 34.48 -6.01
CA ILE A 211 -19.83 34.11 -7.12
C ILE A 211 -20.36 34.61 -8.46
N GLY A 212 -21.68 34.78 -8.61
CA GLY A 212 -22.27 35.49 -9.74
C GLY A 212 -21.74 36.92 -9.85
N HIS A 213 -21.69 37.66 -8.74
CA HIS A 213 -21.07 39.00 -8.70
C HIS A 213 -19.58 38.97 -9.01
N TRP A 214 -18.83 38.03 -8.42
CA TRP A 214 -17.41 37.82 -8.73
C TRP A 214 -17.18 37.52 -10.22
N LEU A 215 -18.18 36.95 -10.92
CA LEU A 215 -18.22 36.70 -12.35
C LEU A 215 -18.94 37.80 -13.18
N ASN A 216 -18.99 39.03 -12.66
CA ASN A 216 -19.53 40.21 -13.33
C ASN A 216 -21.05 40.23 -13.58
N LEU A 217 -21.82 39.49 -12.78
CA LEU A 217 -23.28 39.61 -12.77
C LEU A 217 -23.74 40.66 -11.76
N ARG A 218 -24.76 41.43 -12.13
CA ARG A 218 -25.45 42.37 -11.25
C ARG A 218 -26.70 41.72 -10.67
N HIS A 219 -27.28 42.36 -9.67
CA HIS A 219 -28.63 42.01 -9.25
C HIS A 219 -29.61 42.19 -10.41
N ILE A 220 -30.63 41.33 -10.53
CA ILE A 220 -31.53 41.34 -11.70
C ILE A 220 -32.38 42.62 -11.85
N TRP A 221 -32.49 43.43 -10.80
CA TRP A 221 -33.14 44.75 -10.84
C TRP A 221 -32.16 45.90 -11.12
N GLY A 222 -30.90 45.58 -11.45
CA GLY A 222 -29.86 46.55 -11.79
C GLY A 222 -29.44 47.49 -10.65
N ASP A 223 -29.87 47.22 -9.41
CA ASP A 223 -29.67 48.13 -8.26
C ASP A 223 -30.35 49.50 -8.44
N GLY A 224 -31.41 49.55 -9.25
CA GLY A 224 -32.25 50.74 -9.45
C GLY A 224 -33.72 50.41 -9.72
N PRO A 225 -34.57 51.42 -9.95
CA PRO A 225 -35.95 51.21 -10.37
C PRO A 225 -36.01 50.75 -11.85
N CYS A 226 -37.22 50.49 -12.36
CA CYS A 226 -37.44 50.20 -13.78
C CYS A 226 -36.71 51.20 -14.70
N GLY A 227 -36.07 50.68 -15.75
CA GLY A 227 -35.16 51.43 -16.63
C GLY A 227 -33.68 51.40 -16.21
N THR A 228 -33.35 50.86 -15.04
CA THR A 228 -31.99 50.41 -14.69
C THR A 228 -31.90 48.91 -14.93
N ASP A 229 -30.85 48.46 -15.63
CA ASP A 229 -30.73 47.09 -16.12
C ASP A 229 -29.51 46.36 -15.55
N ASP A 230 -29.57 45.04 -15.49
CA ASP A 230 -28.46 44.17 -15.06
C ASP A 230 -27.45 43.88 -16.18
N LEU A 231 -27.66 44.50 -17.35
CA LEU A 231 -26.88 44.40 -18.58
C LEU A 231 -26.95 43.02 -19.23
N VAL A 232 -28.08 42.32 -19.03
CA VAL A 232 -28.38 41.02 -19.62
C VAL A 232 -29.74 41.08 -20.31
N GLU A 233 -29.76 40.88 -21.63
CA GLU A 233 -30.99 41.02 -22.43
C GLU A 233 -32.08 39.99 -22.10
N ASP A 234 -31.69 38.79 -21.62
CA ASP A 234 -32.62 37.68 -21.36
C ASP A 234 -33.08 37.56 -19.90
N THR A 235 -32.71 38.53 -19.05
CA THR A 235 -33.29 38.78 -17.73
C THR A 235 -34.28 39.94 -17.86
N PRO A 236 -35.59 39.72 -17.63
CA PRO A 236 -36.56 40.82 -17.68
C PRO A 236 -36.26 41.86 -16.60
N GLU A 237 -36.45 43.15 -16.93
CA GLU A 237 -36.32 44.24 -15.96
C GLU A 237 -37.21 44.01 -14.74
N ALA A 238 -36.64 44.26 -13.55
CA ALA A 238 -37.35 44.20 -12.28
C ALA A 238 -37.24 45.55 -11.54
N GLU A 239 -38.29 45.94 -10.82
CA GLU A 239 -38.31 47.21 -10.06
C GLU A 239 -37.41 47.17 -8.81
N GLY A 240 -37.14 45.98 -8.28
CA GLY A 240 -36.37 45.79 -7.06
C GLY A 240 -36.24 44.31 -6.67
N PRO A 241 -35.59 44.03 -5.53
CA PRO A 241 -35.39 42.68 -5.05
C PRO A 241 -36.69 41.99 -4.63
N THR A 242 -36.82 40.72 -4.99
CA THR A 242 -37.86 39.84 -4.46
C THR A 242 -37.34 39.10 -3.23
N HIS A 243 -38.16 38.94 -2.19
CA HIS A 243 -37.79 38.19 -0.99
C HIS A 243 -38.76 37.04 -0.71
N GLY A 244 -38.27 36.02 0.01
CA GLY A 244 -39.05 34.83 0.31
C GLY A 244 -39.19 33.92 -0.90
N CYS A 245 -40.24 33.10 -0.89
CA CYS A 245 -40.51 32.11 -1.93
C CYS A 245 -41.80 32.44 -2.70
N LEU A 246 -41.80 33.59 -3.38
CA LEU A 246 -42.91 33.98 -4.26
C LEU A 246 -42.86 33.16 -5.55
N ARG A 247 -44.01 32.65 -5.99
CA ARG A 247 -44.10 31.90 -7.26
C ARG A 247 -44.01 32.79 -8.49
N THR A 248 -44.41 34.05 -8.35
CA THR A 248 -44.45 35.06 -9.41
C THR A 248 -44.35 36.44 -8.78
N ASN A 249 -43.57 37.32 -9.37
CA ASN A 249 -43.66 38.77 -9.17
C ASN A 249 -43.84 39.43 -10.55
N PHE A 250 -44.38 40.65 -10.58
CA PHE A 250 -44.59 41.37 -11.84
C PHE A 250 -44.29 42.84 -11.64
N SER A 251 -43.31 43.33 -12.38
CA SER A 251 -42.88 44.72 -12.40
C SER A 251 -42.39 45.10 -13.79
N CYS A 252 -42.14 46.39 -14.04
CA CYS A 252 -41.60 46.91 -15.30
C CYS A 252 -42.29 46.40 -16.60
N GLY A 253 -43.55 45.97 -16.52
CA GLY A 253 -44.34 45.48 -17.65
C GLY A 253 -44.17 43.99 -18.00
N SER A 254 -43.41 43.22 -17.21
CA SER A 254 -43.21 41.78 -17.43
C SER A 254 -43.14 41.00 -16.11
N PRO A 255 -43.25 39.65 -16.11
CA PRO A 255 -42.98 38.87 -14.91
C PRO A 255 -41.49 38.90 -14.55
N ASP A 256 -41.18 39.21 -13.30
CA ASP A 256 -39.79 39.19 -12.82
C ASP A 256 -39.27 37.75 -12.77
N MET A 257 -37.97 37.56 -13.03
CA MET A 257 -37.34 36.25 -12.94
C MET A 257 -36.95 35.91 -11.49
N VAL A 258 -37.94 35.78 -10.61
CA VAL A 258 -37.76 35.55 -9.15
C VAL A 258 -36.98 34.28 -8.79
N SER A 259 -36.83 33.35 -9.75
CA SER A 259 -36.04 32.14 -9.59
C SER A 259 -34.58 32.29 -10.01
N ASN A 260 -34.17 33.46 -10.46
CA ASN A 260 -32.78 33.73 -10.83
C ASN A 260 -31.90 33.77 -9.57
N PHE A 261 -30.69 33.20 -9.65
CA PHE A 261 -29.75 33.23 -8.52
C PHE A 261 -29.32 34.65 -8.13
N MET A 262 -29.43 35.63 -9.04
CA MET A 262 -29.09 37.04 -8.79
C MET A 262 -30.26 37.90 -8.24
N ASP A 263 -31.40 37.27 -7.88
CA ASP A 263 -32.44 37.92 -7.06
C ASP A 263 -32.16 37.72 -5.55
N TYR A 264 -33.08 38.15 -4.68
CA TYR A 264 -32.98 38.05 -3.20
C TYR A 264 -33.96 37.06 -2.57
N THR A 265 -34.51 36.14 -3.38
CA THR A 265 -35.40 35.07 -2.92
C THR A 265 -34.67 34.07 -2.02
N ASP A 266 -35.45 33.29 -1.28
CA ASP A 266 -34.94 32.20 -0.45
C ASP A 266 -34.26 31.13 -1.31
N ASP A 267 -33.24 30.45 -0.79
CA ASP A 267 -32.44 29.49 -1.58
C ASP A 267 -33.30 28.46 -2.32
N ALA A 268 -34.39 27.98 -1.70
CA ALA A 268 -35.28 26.96 -2.25
C ALA A 268 -36.10 27.43 -3.48
N CYS A 269 -36.08 28.73 -3.77
CA CYS A 269 -36.82 29.32 -4.88
C CYS A 269 -35.92 29.83 -6.02
N MET A 270 -34.60 29.73 -5.86
CA MET A 270 -33.63 30.03 -6.90
C MET A 270 -33.21 28.75 -7.63
N ASN A 271 -33.18 28.74 -8.96
CA ASN A 271 -32.86 27.52 -9.73
C ASN A 271 -32.28 27.74 -11.14
N LEU A 272 -31.96 28.98 -11.53
CA LEU A 272 -31.30 29.22 -12.83
C LEU A 272 -30.39 30.45 -12.86
N PHE A 273 -29.35 30.33 -13.69
CA PHE A 273 -28.79 31.44 -14.46
C PHE A 273 -29.34 31.40 -15.90
N THR A 274 -29.34 32.54 -16.57
CA THR A 274 -29.72 32.65 -17.98
C THR A 274 -28.52 32.44 -18.93
N GLN A 275 -28.81 32.28 -20.22
CA GLN A 275 -27.79 32.16 -21.26
C GLN A 275 -27.01 33.46 -21.44
N GLY A 276 -27.67 34.62 -21.30
CA GLY A 276 -27.03 35.93 -21.28
C GLY A 276 -26.09 36.10 -20.08
N GLN A 277 -26.54 35.73 -18.88
CA GLN A 277 -25.66 35.70 -17.69
C GLN A 277 -24.47 34.76 -17.90
N ALA A 278 -24.69 33.54 -18.42
CA ALA A 278 -23.61 32.62 -18.74
C ALA A 278 -22.60 33.21 -19.74
N ASN A 279 -23.06 33.94 -20.76
CA ASN A 279 -22.16 34.58 -21.72
C ASN A 279 -21.32 35.68 -21.07
N ARG A 280 -21.90 36.51 -20.20
CA ARG A 280 -21.17 37.55 -19.45
C ARG A 280 -20.09 36.96 -18.56
N MET A 281 -20.43 35.95 -17.75
CA MET A 281 -19.48 35.28 -16.86
C MET A 281 -18.29 34.70 -17.63
N ARG A 282 -18.57 34.05 -18.76
CA ARG A 282 -17.55 33.40 -19.58
C ARG A 282 -16.69 34.39 -20.37
N ALA A 283 -17.20 35.60 -20.66
CA ALA A 283 -16.42 36.63 -21.34
C ALA A 283 -15.15 36.96 -20.54
N LEU A 284 -15.21 36.96 -19.21
CA LEU A 284 -14.07 37.23 -18.33
C LEU A 284 -12.85 36.30 -18.58
N PHE A 285 -13.06 35.12 -19.14
CA PHE A 285 -11.99 34.13 -19.37
C PHE A 285 -11.49 34.10 -20.82
N LEU A 286 -12.08 34.88 -21.73
CA LEU A 286 -11.56 35.00 -23.08
C LEU A 286 -10.27 35.81 -23.09
N SER A 287 -9.54 35.76 -24.21
CA SER A 287 -8.26 36.45 -24.28
C SER A 287 -8.40 37.96 -24.12
N GLY A 288 -7.69 38.53 -23.15
CA GLY A 288 -7.84 39.92 -22.70
C GLY A 288 -8.92 40.16 -21.64
N GLY A 289 -9.62 39.12 -21.20
CA GLY A 289 -10.61 39.19 -20.13
C GLY A 289 -9.97 39.21 -18.74
N GLU A 290 -10.66 39.84 -17.79
CA GLU A 290 -10.16 40.10 -16.43
C GLU A 290 -9.76 38.84 -15.64
N ARG A 291 -10.31 37.68 -16.01
CA ARG A 291 -10.07 36.38 -15.36
C ARG A 291 -9.41 35.35 -16.28
N GLU A 292 -8.83 35.78 -17.41
CA GLU A 292 -8.13 34.90 -18.36
C GLU A 292 -7.07 34.03 -17.67
N SER A 293 -6.34 34.58 -16.69
CA SER A 293 -5.23 33.89 -16.00
C SER A 293 -5.67 32.59 -15.32
N LEU A 294 -6.90 32.52 -14.83
CA LEU A 294 -7.42 31.33 -14.13
C LEU A 294 -7.48 30.09 -15.04
N LEU A 295 -7.54 30.28 -16.37
CA LEU A 295 -7.46 29.17 -17.32
C LEU A 295 -6.11 28.45 -17.30
N TYR A 296 -5.08 29.11 -16.80
CA TYR A 296 -3.70 28.63 -16.74
C TYR A 296 -3.24 28.41 -15.30
N SER A 297 -4.15 28.46 -14.32
CA SER A 297 -3.79 28.37 -12.92
C SER A 297 -3.11 27.03 -12.59
N PRO A 298 -2.02 27.06 -11.79
CA PRO A 298 -1.41 25.85 -11.26
C PRO A 298 -2.23 25.21 -10.14
N GLY A 299 -3.27 25.86 -9.62
CA GLY A 299 -4.02 25.41 -8.44
C GLY A 299 -4.74 24.06 -8.60
N LEU A 300 -5.00 23.63 -9.84
CA LEU A 300 -5.56 22.32 -10.19
C LEU A 300 -4.60 21.44 -10.99
N SER A 301 -3.33 21.85 -11.09
CA SER A 301 -2.31 20.93 -11.57
C SER A 301 -2.30 19.71 -10.65
N GLN A 302 -2.05 18.52 -11.21
CA GLN A 302 -1.58 17.43 -10.36
C GLN A 302 -0.39 18.03 -9.61
N ALA A 303 -0.49 18.14 -8.29
CA ALA A 303 0.64 18.55 -7.48
C ALA A 303 1.84 17.77 -8.02
N ALA A 304 2.94 18.47 -8.28
CA ALA A 304 4.20 17.76 -8.37
C ALA A 304 4.20 16.78 -7.19
N PRO A 305 4.53 15.48 -7.40
CA PRO A 305 4.68 14.58 -6.26
C PRO A 305 5.50 15.36 -5.24
N PRO A 306 5.01 15.53 -4.00
CA PRO A 306 5.35 16.69 -3.20
C PRO A 306 6.86 16.88 -3.21
N VAL A 307 7.34 18.11 -3.38
CA VAL A 307 8.72 18.40 -2.98
C VAL A 307 8.69 18.51 -1.46
N VAL A 308 8.37 17.39 -0.81
CA VAL A 308 9.07 17.10 0.43
C VAL A 308 10.54 17.14 0.01
N ASP A 309 11.38 17.64 0.90
CA ASP A 309 12.73 17.11 1.04
C ASP A 309 12.62 15.58 1.25
N TYR A 310 12.21 14.85 0.21
CA TYR A 310 12.13 13.41 0.16
C TYR A 310 13.58 13.00 -0.02
N ALA A 311 14.26 12.89 1.11
CA ALA A 311 14.76 11.60 1.54
C ALA A 311 14.24 10.50 0.57
N PRO A 312 15.04 10.04 -0.41
CA PRO A 312 14.56 9.25 -1.54
C PRO A 312 13.82 7.98 -1.07
N ALA A 313 12.99 7.35 -1.90
CA ALA A 313 12.18 6.21 -1.44
C ALA A 313 13.03 5.09 -0.80
N VAL A 314 12.64 4.62 0.40
CA VAL A 314 13.37 3.56 1.13
C VAL A 314 13.50 2.30 0.24
N PRO A 315 14.71 1.77 0.02
CA PRO A 315 14.91 0.59 -0.81
C PRO A 315 14.09 -0.63 -0.34
N GLY A 316 13.34 -1.24 -1.27
CA GLY A 316 12.55 -2.45 -1.08
C GLY A 316 13.28 -3.74 -1.49
N LEU A 317 12.59 -4.89 -1.35
CA LEU A 317 13.02 -6.21 -1.82
C LEU A 317 14.49 -6.55 -1.49
N LEU A 318 14.87 -6.43 -0.22
CA LEU A 318 16.21 -6.78 0.23
C LEU A 318 16.42 -8.30 0.13
N GLU A 319 17.48 -8.71 -0.54
CA GLU A 319 17.86 -10.09 -0.76
C GLU A 319 19.32 -10.35 -0.35
N VAL A 320 19.57 -11.57 0.14
CA VAL A 320 20.90 -12.06 0.47
C VAL A 320 21.19 -13.31 -0.34
N ALA A 321 22.32 -13.31 -1.03
CA ALA A 321 22.79 -14.42 -1.85
C ALA A 321 24.28 -14.70 -1.60
N SER A 322 24.76 -15.85 -2.10
CA SER A 322 26.19 -16.19 -2.13
C SER A 322 26.90 -16.05 -0.77
N VAL A 323 26.22 -16.38 0.34
CA VAL A 323 26.76 -16.26 1.69
C VAL A 323 27.89 -17.28 1.90
N THR A 324 29.03 -16.82 2.44
CA THR A 324 30.18 -17.63 2.82
C THR A 324 30.51 -17.47 4.31
N GLU A 325 31.61 -18.07 4.77
CA GLU A 325 32.11 -17.90 6.15
C GLU A 325 32.61 -16.48 6.43
N GLU A 326 33.03 -15.74 5.40
CA GLU A 326 33.64 -14.40 5.52
C GLU A 326 32.96 -13.34 4.65
N SER A 327 31.95 -13.68 3.84
CA SER A 327 31.34 -12.74 2.91
C SER A 327 29.87 -13.02 2.62
N ALA A 328 29.14 -12.04 2.09
CA ALA A 328 27.79 -12.21 1.57
C ALA A 328 27.54 -11.23 0.42
N GLN A 329 26.62 -11.59 -0.49
CA GLN A 329 26.15 -10.69 -1.53
C GLN A 329 24.79 -10.13 -1.12
N LEU A 330 24.70 -8.82 -1.00
CA LEU A 330 23.50 -8.09 -0.59
C LEU A 330 22.95 -7.36 -1.82
N MET A 331 21.63 -7.44 -2.01
CA MET A 331 20.92 -6.84 -3.13
C MET A 331 19.63 -6.19 -2.63
N TRP A 332 19.16 -5.17 -3.34
CA TRP A 332 17.89 -4.50 -3.05
C TRP A 332 17.27 -3.95 -4.34
N GLU A 333 16.01 -3.58 -4.28
CA GLU A 333 15.30 -2.91 -5.37
C GLU A 333 15.98 -1.58 -5.71
N GLU A 334 16.17 -1.33 -7.01
CA GLU A 334 16.73 -0.07 -7.47
C GLU A 334 15.69 1.04 -7.34
N VAL A 335 16.06 2.10 -6.63
CA VAL A 335 15.26 3.32 -6.46
C VAL A 335 15.63 4.28 -7.60
N PRO A 336 14.69 4.61 -8.52
CA PRO A 336 14.99 5.38 -9.73
C PRO A 336 15.62 6.76 -9.48
N GLU A 337 15.38 7.36 -8.32
CA GLU A 337 15.85 8.71 -7.94
C GLU A 337 17.12 8.69 -7.07
N ALA A 338 17.63 7.52 -6.70
CA ALA A 338 18.80 7.41 -5.82
C ALA A 338 20.12 7.60 -6.59
N ALA A 339 20.91 8.60 -6.21
CA ALA A 339 22.28 8.79 -6.70
C ALA A 339 23.26 7.79 -6.07
N SER A 340 23.00 7.38 -4.83
CA SER A 340 23.72 6.33 -4.12
C SER A 340 22.86 5.69 -3.01
N TYR A 341 23.40 4.70 -2.33
CA TYR A 341 22.76 3.97 -1.23
C TYR A 341 23.71 3.89 -0.05
N LEU A 342 23.25 4.23 1.15
CA LEU A 342 23.97 4.02 2.39
C LEU A 342 23.57 2.66 2.97
N LEU A 343 24.51 1.72 3.00
CA LEU A 343 24.32 0.42 3.63
C LEU A 343 24.91 0.44 5.03
N ARG A 344 24.12 0.00 6.02
CA ARG A 344 24.60 -0.28 7.37
C ARG A 344 24.49 -1.77 7.68
N LEU A 345 25.53 -2.34 8.27
CA LEU A 345 25.64 -3.75 8.64
C LEU A 345 26.20 -3.88 10.07
N ARG A 346 25.62 -4.75 10.90
CA ARG A 346 26.21 -5.11 12.21
C ARG A 346 26.01 -6.57 12.56
N ALA A 347 26.89 -7.09 13.40
CA ALA A 347 26.69 -8.38 14.06
C ALA A 347 25.71 -8.23 15.23
N LEU A 348 24.77 -9.16 15.38
CA LEU A 348 23.82 -9.22 16.50
C LEU A 348 24.46 -9.61 17.84
N THR A 349 25.77 -9.86 17.86
CA THR A 349 26.59 -10.12 19.06
C THR A 349 27.03 -8.84 19.78
N GLY A 350 26.55 -7.67 19.36
CA GLY A 350 26.79 -6.39 20.03
C GLY A 350 27.81 -5.47 19.33
N GLU A 351 28.09 -5.68 18.04
CA GLU A 351 28.93 -4.74 17.28
C GLU A 351 28.18 -3.45 16.90
N ASN A 352 28.93 -2.35 16.78
CA ASN A 352 28.42 -1.10 16.21
C ASN A 352 28.12 -1.25 14.72
N TRP A 353 27.22 -0.42 14.19
CA TRP A 353 26.95 -0.33 12.76
C TRP A 353 28.19 0.04 11.96
N ARG A 354 28.48 -0.73 10.92
CA ARG A 354 29.46 -0.39 9.88
C ARG A 354 28.69 0.16 8.68
N GLU A 355 28.99 1.40 8.30
CA GLU A 355 28.27 2.11 7.25
C GLU A 355 29.15 2.37 6.04
N ARG A 356 28.59 2.23 4.83
CA ARG A 356 29.29 2.55 3.58
C ARG A 356 28.33 2.86 2.45
N SER A 357 28.70 3.83 1.61
CA SER A 357 27.90 4.23 0.46
C SER A 357 28.27 3.49 -0.83
N PHE A 358 27.27 3.15 -1.64
CA PHE A 358 27.42 2.44 -2.91
C PHE A 358 26.54 3.07 -4.00
N ARG A 359 27.00 3.09 -5.25
CA ARG A 359 26.21 3.61 -6.40
C ARG A 359 25.32 2.57 -7.08
N ARG A 360 25.43 1.30 -6.68
CA ARG A 360 24.70 0.18 -7.28
C ARG A 360 23.84 -0.48 -6.22
N ASN A 361 22.74 -1.09 -6.64
CA ASN A 361 21.81 -1.81 -5.78
C ASN A 361 22.27 -3.22 -5.36
N ARG A 362 23.59 -3.46 -5.40
CA ARG A 362 24.21 -4.77 -5.17
C ARG A 362 25.64 -4.61 -4.71
N VAL A 363 26.00 -5.29 -3.63
CA VAL A 363 27.35 -5.26 -3.05
C VAL A 363 27.75 -6.63 -2.50
N LYS A 364 29.05 -6.96 -2.60
CA LYS A 364 29.65 -8.05 -1.82
C LYS A 364 30.30 -7.46 -0.58
N VAL A 365 29.81 -7.83 0.60
CA VAL A 365 30.44 -7.53 1.89
C VAL A 365 31.39 -8.66 2.25
N SER A 366 32.58 -8.33 2.77
CA SER A 366 33.65 -9.27 3.13
C SER A 366 34.10 -9.04 4.58
N GLU A 367 35.06 -9.82 5.07
CA GLU A 367 35.61 -9.72 6.44
C GLU A 367 34.55 -9.93 7.53
N LEU A 368 33.54 -10.74 7.23
CA LEU A 368 32.53 -11.14 8.20
C LEU A 368 33.09 -12.26 9.09
N GLN A 369 32.62 -12.33 10.33
CA GLN A 369 32.93 -13.43 11.23
C GLN A 369 32.08 -14.64 10.85
N ALA A 370 32.69 -15.82 10.84
CA ALA A 370 31.98 -17.08 10.66
C ALA A 370 30.96 -17.31 11.79
N CYS A 371 29.85 -17.96 11.45
CA CYS A 371 28.75 -18.32 12.35
C CYS A 371 28.01 -17.18 13.07
N THR A 372 28.09 -15.97 12.54
CA THR A 372 27.54 -14.80 13.19
C THR A 372 26.25 -14.37 12.49
N ASN A 373 25.21 -14.08 13.28
CA ASN A 373 24.00 -13.44 12.76
C ASN A 373 24.33 -11.97 12.51
N TYR A 374 24.13 -11.54 11.27
CA TYR A 374 24.23 -10.15 10.85
C TYR A 374 22.86 -9.62 10.52
N GLU A 375 22.67 -8.33 10.74
CA GLU A 375 21.57 -7.59 10.16
C GLU A 375 22.11 -6.45 9.29
N PHE A 376 21.42 -6.21 8.18
CA PHE A 376 21.69 -5.06 7.34
C PHE A 376 20.42 -4.30 7.00
N GLN A 377 20.61 -3.01 6.77
CA GLN A 377 19.59 -2.08 6.30
C GLN A 377 20.21 -1.19 5.24
N VAL A 378 19.38 -0.68 4.35
CA VAL A 378 19.79 0.20 3.27
C VAL A 378 18.91 1.43 3.27
N ALA A 379 19.53 2.59 3.12
CA ALA A 379 18.86 3.85 2.80
C ALA A 379 19.33 4.31 1.41
N SER A 380 18.44 4.92 0.63
CA SER A 380 18.80 5.63 -0.59
C SER A 380 19.28 7.04 -0.27
N MET A 381 20.09 7.61 -1.16
CA MET A 381 20.59 8.97 -1.08
C MET A 381 20.47 9.65 -2.44
N ASP A 382 19.91 10.85 -2.48
CA ASP A 382 19.70 11.61 -3.70
C ASP A 382 20.98 12.36 -4.14
N THR A 383 20.89 13.18 -5.18
CA THR A 383 22.01 13.98 -5.70
C THR A 383 22.36 15.20 -4.83
N GLU A 384 21.46 15.61 -3.94
CA GLU A 384 21.59 16.78 -3.06
C GLU A 384 22.12 16.41 -1.66
N GLY A 385 22.15 15.10 -1.35
CA GLY A 385 22.63 14.55 -0.08
C GLY A 385 21.53 14.17 0.90
N GLY A 386 20.25 14.26 0.52
CA GLY A 386 19.12 13.80 1.29
C GLY A 386 19.12 12.28 1.42
N LEU A 387 18.83 11.78 2.62
CA LEU A 387 18.91 10.35 2.97
C LEU A 387 17.53 9.84 3.37
N SER A 388 17.12 8.71 2.80
CA SER A 388 15.92 7.98 3.21
C SER A 388 15.98 7.47 4.64
N ASP A 389 14.83 7.10 5.20
CA ASP A 389 14.81 6.15 6.31
C ASP A 389 15.50 4.85 5.90
N PHE A 390 16.05 4.12 6.87
CA PHE A 390 16.61 2.80 6.61
C PHE A 390 15.49 1.78 6.38
N SER A 391 15.68 0.88 5.43
CA SER A 391 14.81 -0.26 5.17
C SER A 391 14.54 -1.09 6.42
N ASN A 392 13.50 -1.94 6.38
CA ASN A 392 13.35 -2.98 7.39
C ASN A 392 14.64 -3.84 7.46
N PRO A 393 15.09 -4.23 8.66
CA PRO A 393 16.30 -5.02 8.81
C PRO A 393 16.10 -6.42 8.21
N VAL A 394 17.07 -6.84 7.40
CA VAL A 394 17.17 -8.22 6.95
C VAL A 394 18.30 -8.90 7.72
N VAL A 395 17.94 -9.98 8.39
CA VAL A 395 18.88 -10.81 9.14
C VAL A 395 19.34 -11.96 8.28
N PHE A 396 20.64 -12.19 8.24
CA PHE A 396 21.24 -13.39 7.64
C PHE A 396 22.34 -13.91 8.54
N ARG A 397 22.71 -15.17 8.36
CA ARG A 397 23.78 -15.80 9.12
C ARG A 397 24.92 -16.17 8.20
N THR A 398 26.14 -15.76 8.53
CA THR A 398 27.33 -16.22 7.82
C THR A 398 27.51 -17.71 8.00
N MET A 399 28.10 -18.37 6.99
CA MET A 399 28.44 -19.78 7.09
C MET A 399 29.55 -20.00 8.11
N GLY A 400 29.95 -21.25 8.33
CA GLY A 400 30.96 -21.59 9.33
C GLY A 400 30.38 -21.76 10.74
N CYS A 401 29.05 -21.78 10.87
CA CYS A 401 28.41 -22.53 11.95
C CYS A 401 28.67 -24.00 11.74
N SER A 402 29.79 -24.45 12.28
CA SER A 402 29.91 -25.84 12.67
C SER A 402 28.94 -26.06 13.83
N ALA A 403 27.67 -26.34 13.55
CA ALA A 403 27.01 -27.37 14.33
C ALA A 403 27.80 -28.66 14.13
N ASP A 404 27.87 -29.47 15.18
CA ASP A 404 28.59 -30.73 15.16
C ASP A 404 28.20 -31.55 13.92
N ALA A 405 29.20 -32.16 13.28
CA ALA A 405 28.94 -32.98 12.11
C ALA A 405 27.90 -34.07 12.46
N PRO A 406 27.01 -34.45 11.53
CA PRO A 406 25.99 -35.46 11.79
C PRO A 406 26.56 -36.71 12.47
N THR A 407 25.93 -37.14 13.56
CA THR A 407 26.31 -38.30 14.38
C THR A 407 25.38 -39.48 14.13
N GLY A 408 25.61 -40.60 14.83
CA GLY A 408 24.70 -41.75 14.77
C GLY A 408 24.69 -42.49 13.43
N LEU A 409 25.76 -42.41 12.63
CA LEU A 409 25.84 -43.08 11.33
C LEU A 409 25.76 -44.60 11.50
N VAL A 410 24.70 -45.21 10.97
CA VAL A 410 24.49 -46.65 10.97
C VAL A 410 24.12 -47.16 9.58
N ALA A 411 24.60 -48.35 9.25
CA ALA A 411 24.17 -49.09 8.07
C ALA A 411 23.31 -50.27 8.53
N SER A 412 22.12 -50.40 7.95
CA SER A 412 21.15 -51.45 8.23
C SER A 412 20.69 -52.10 6.93
N ALA A 413 19.98 -53.24 7.02
CA ALA A 413 19.47 -53.98 5.86
C ALA A 413 20.52 -54.09 4.75
N VAL A 414 21.72 -54.54 5.13
CA VAL A 414 22.86 -54.67 4.21
C VAL A 414 22.72 -55.99 3.47
N TYR A 415 22.78 -55.94 2.14
CA TYR A 415 22.65 -57.07 1.24
C TYR A 415 23.82 -57.07 0.24
N PRO A 416 23.92 -58.05 -0.67
CA PRO A 416 25.06 -58.14 -1.59
C PRO A 416 25.22 -56.93 -2.52
N THR A 417 24.12 -56.27 -2.91
CA THR A 417 24.15 -55.14 -3.86
C THR A 417 23.43 -53.89 -3.37
N GLU A 418 22.95 -53.88 -2.14
CA GLU A 418 22.23 -52.76 -1.55
C GLU A 418 22.50 -52.63 -0.05
N ALA A 419 22.28 -51.44 0.50
CA ALA A 419 22.35 -51.17 1.93
C ALA A 419 21.50 -49.93 2.25
N VAL A 420 20.93 -49.87 3.45
CA VAL A 420 20.27 -48.68 3.97
C VAL A 420 21.23 -47.95 4.91
N LEU A 421 21.41 -46.65 4.69
CA LEU A 421 22.22 -45.77 5.53
C LEU A 421 21.31 -44.79 6.28
N GLU A 422 21.52 -44.67 7.58
CA GLU A 422 20.76 -43.80 8.48
C GLU A 422 21.72 -43.02 9.40
N TRP A 423 21.29 -41.85 9.88
CA TRP A 423 22.03 -41.01 10.83
C TRP A 423 21.06 -40.21 11.71
N ASP A 424 21.57 -39.62 12.79
CA ASP A 424 20.76 -38.77 13.68
C ASP A 424 20.25 -37.53 12.93
N PRO A 425 18.96 -37.16 13.05
CA PRO A 425 18.43 -35.98 12.39
C PRO A 425 18.99 -34.70 13.03
N VAL A 426 19.41 -33.78 12.18
CA VAL A 426 19.81 -32.41 12.52
C VAL A 426 18.64 -31.48 12.19
N GLU A 427 18.21 -30.66 13.16
CA GLU A 427 17.08 -29.74 13.00
C GLU A 427 17.37 -28.61 12.00
N GLY A 428 16.35 -28.20 11.26
CA GLY A 428 16.42 -27.04 10.35
C GLY A 428 17.24 -27.25 9.07
N VAL A 429 17.38 -28.51 8.64
CA VAL A 429 18.17 -28.90 7.45
C VAL A 429 17.28 -29.05 6.22
N ASP A 430 17.70 -28.47 5.08
CA ASP A 430 17.02 -28.65 3.79
C ASP A 430 17.34 -30.02 3.20
N PHE A 431 18.62 -30.39 3.20
CA PHE A 431 19.11 -31.69 2.73
C PHE A 431 20.49 -32.05 3.29
N TYR A 432 20.83 -33.31 3.21
CA TYR A 432 22.14 -33.85 3.54
C TYR A 432 22.93 -34.13 2.27
N LYS A 433 24.24 -33.89 2.30
CA LYS A 433 25.17 -34.35 1.28
C LYS A 433 25.89 -35.60 1.75
N LEU A 434 25.51 -36.74 1.19
CA LEU A 434 26.16 -38.03 1.39
C LEU A 434 27.34 -38.17 0.42
N GLN A 435 28.46 -38.66 0.94
CA GLN A 435 29.57 -39.15 0.15
C GLN A 435 29.87 -40.60 0.53
N TYR A 436 30.00 -41.47 -0.47
CA TYR A 436 30.41 -42.85 -0.25
C TYR A 436 31.35 -43.35 -1.35
N ARG A 437 32.16 -44.36 -1.03
CA ARG A 437 33.10 -44.98 -1.97
C ARG A 437 33.41 -46.42 -1.58
N LYS A 438 33.90 -47.20 -2.54
CA LYS A 438 34.55 -48.49 -2.26
C LYS A 438 35.83 -48.24 -1.46
N ALA A 439 36.04 -48.98 -0.38
CA ALA A 439 37.22 -48.83 0.46
C ALA A 439 38.49 -49.11 -0.37
N GLY A 440 39.49 -48.22 -0.24
CA GLY A 440 40.74 -48.30 -1.00
C GLY A 440 40.72 -47.62 -2.37
N THR A 441 39.58 -47.10 -2.86
CA THR A 441 39.52 -46.33 -4.11
C THR A 441 39.53 -44.82 -3.84
N ARG A 442 39.84 -44.03 -4.88
CA ARG A 442 39.76 -42.55 -4.83
C ARG A 442 38.42 -42.01 -5.33
N ASP A 443 37.62 -42.83 -5.99
CA ASP A 443 36.36 -42.41 -6.62
C ASP A 443 35.25 -42.24 -5.57
N ILE A 444 34.89 -40.99 -5.29
CA ILE A 444 33.81 -40.63 -4.36
C ILE A 444 32.52 -40.40 -5.14
N ILE A 445 31.47 -41.11 -4.76
CA ILE A 445 30.12 -40.87 -5.25
C ILE A 445 29.44 -39.92 -4.27
N SER A 446 28.79 -38.86 -4.76
CA SER A 446 28.06 -37.89 -3.94
C SER A 446 26.57 -37.89 -4.28
N ARG A 447 25.71 -37.79 -3.26
CA ARG A 447 24.26 -37.70 -3.40
C ARG A 447 23.67 -36.68 -2.44
N GLU A 448 22.57 -36.05 -2.84
CA GLU A 448 21.75 -35.19 -1.99
C GLU A 448 20.55 -35.99 -1.47
N VAL A 449 20.25 -35.83 -0.18
CA VAL A 449 19.25 -36.62 0.54
C VAL A 449 18.38 -35.68 1.37
N SER A 450 17.08 -35.58 1.08
CA SER A 450 16.14 -34.68 1.78
C SER A 450 15.70 -35.15 3.17
N GLY A 451 16.29 -36.23 3.68
CA GLY A 451 16.01 -36.78 5.01
C GLY A 451 17.25 -37.47 5.58
N ASN A 452 17.10 -38.09 6.76
CA ASN A 452 18.21 -38.74 7.48
C ASN A 452 18.42 -40.23 7.13
N ARG A 453 17.84 -40.69 6.02
CA ARG A 453 17.83 -42.09 5.59
C ARG A 453 17.91 -42.22 4.07
N ILE A 454 18.71 -43.15 3.57
CA ILE A 454 18.77 -43.48 2.13
C ILE A 454 19.10 -44.95 1.88
N ARG A 455 18.45 -45.54 0.86
CA ARG A 455 18.83 -46.85 0.31
C ARG A 455 19.81 -46.69 -0.85
N LEU A 456 20.98 -47.31 -0.76
CA LEU A 456 21.93 -47.44 -1.84
C LEU A 456 21.71 -48.77 -2.57
N THR A 457 21.81 -48.75 -3.90
CA THR A 457 21.68 -49.93 -4.78
C THR A 457 22.88 -49.98 -5.74
N ASN A 458 23.02 -51.08 -6.48
CA ASN A 458 24.13 -51.32 -7.42
C ASN A 458 25.52 -51.30 -6.75
N LEU A 459 25.59 -51.73 -5.49
CA LEU A 459 26.85 -51.93 -4.79
C LEU A 459 27.52 -53.22 -5.27
N SER A 460 28.85 -53.28 -5.18
CA SER A 460 29.61 -54.51 -5.39
C SER A 460 29.44 -55.42 -4.18
N GLN A 461 29.23 -56.71 -4.41
CA GLN A 461 29.20 -57.73 -3.35
C GLN A 461 30.55 -57.89 -2.64
N ALA A 462 30.51 -58.45 -1.42
CA ALA A 462 31.69 -58.79 -0.62
C ALA A 462 32.69 -57.62 -0.49
N THR A 463 32.20 -56.39 -0.38
CA THR A 463 33.01 -55.18 -0.55
C THR A 463 32.83 -54.22 0.63
N TRP A 464 33.95 -53.74 1.17
CA TRP A 464 33.95 -52.64 2.13
C TRP A 464 33.63 -51.31 1.45
N TYR A 465 32.74 -50.55 2.05
CA TYR A 465 32.39 -49.18 1.68
C TYR A 465 32.66 -48.22 2.83
N GLN A 466 33.10 -47.03 2.47
CA GLN A 466 33.29 -45.88 3.36
C GLN A 466 32.25 -44.84 3.03
N TYR A 467 31.60 -44.26 4.04
CA TYR A 467 30.66 -43.16 3.84
C TYR A 467 30.75 -42.09 4.94
N ARG A 468 30.30 -40.89 4.61
CA ARG A 468 30.20 -39.74 5.51
C ARG A 468 29.13 -38.79 5.02
N VAL A 469 28.56 -38.02 5.93
CA VAL A 469 27.43 -37.13 5.67
C VAL A 469 27.68 -35.75 6.28
N ARG A 470 27.17 -34.70 5.64
CA ARG A 470 27.06 -33.36 6.22
C ARG A 470 25.67 -32.78 5.98
N ALA A 471 25.22 -31.91 6.86
CA ALA A 471 23.94 -31.22 6.73
C ALA A 471 24.10 -29.88 6.00
N ILE A 472 23.10 -29.50 5.19
CA ILE A 472 23.06 -28.28 4.39
C ILE A 472 21.68 -27.61 4.52
N ALA A 473 21.68 -26.31 4.82
CA ALA A 473 20.53 -25.40 4.82
C ALA A 473 20.99 -23.99 4.38
N PRO A 474 20.08 -23.02 4.16
CA PRO A 474 20.45 -21.69 3.70
C PRO A 474 21.29 -21.00 4.78
N GLY A 475 22.56 -20.70 4.47
CA GLY A 475 23.52 -20.14 5.44
C GLY A 475 24.13 -21.15 6.42
N TYR A 476 23.87 -22.45 6.25
CA TYR A 476 24.24 -23.51 7.19
C TYR A 476 24.88 -24.70 6.47
N VAL A 477 26.15 -25.01 6.75
CA VAL A 477 26.84 -26.21 6.23
C VAL A 477 27.76 -26.77 7.30
N THR A 478 27.53 -28.02 7.72
CA THR A 478 28.39 -28.67 8.72
C THR A 478 29.68 -29.23 8.07
N PRO A 479 30.74 -29.50 8.86
CA PRO A 479 31.77 -30.45 8.45
C PRO A 479 31.15 -31.81 8.09
N TYR A 480 31.87 -32.62 7.31
CA TYR A 480 31.50 -34.02 7.16
C TYR A 480 31.68 -34.77 8.48
N SER A 481 30.78 -35.70 8.75
CA SER A 481 30.88 -36.66 9.84
C SER A 481 32.20 -37.43 9.80
N LYS A 482 32.52 -38.10 10.91
CA LYS A 482 33.53 -39.16 10.89
C LYS A 482 33.13 -40.21 9.85
N VAL A 483 34.13 -40.77 9.17
CA VAL A 483 33.90 -41.81 8.16
C VAL A 483 33.40 -43.07 8.86
N ALA A 484 32.22 -43.52 8.47
CA ALA A 484 31.66 -44.80 8.86
C ALA A 484 31.94 -45.84 7.76
N ASN A 485 31.97 -47.12 8.14
CA ASN A 485 32.21 -48.23 7.23
C ASN A 485 31.03 -49.18 7.26
N PHE A 486 30.73 -49.79 6.13
CA PHE A 486 29.87 -50.97 6.06
C PHE A 486 30.43 -51.97 5.04
N TYR A 487 30.07 -53.23 5.18
CA TYR A 487 30.52 -54.31 4.31
C TYR A 487 29.33 -54.95 3.63
N THR A 488 29.26 -54.91 2.30
CA THR A 488 28.24 -55.66 1.56
C THR A 488 28.53 -57.14 1.66
N TYR A 489 27.50 -57.94 1.92
CA TYR A 489 27.67 -59.38 2.03
C TYR A 489 28.01 -60.02 0.67
N SER A 490 28.52 -61.23 0.73
CA SER A 490 28.43 -62.14 -0.41
C SER A 490 26.96 -62.55 -0.59
N PRO A 491 26.47 -62.83 -1.80
CA PRO A 491 25.24 -63.61 -1.95
C PRO A 491 25.32 -64.89 -1.10
N LEU A 492 24.17 -65.33 -0.58
CA LEU A 492 24.05 -66.60 0.14
C LEU A 492 24.76 -67.70 -0.65
N ALA A 493 25.44 -68.60 0.06
CA ALA A 493 26.09 -69.75 -0.54
C ALA A 493 25.29 -71.00 -0.18
N ARG A 494 25.17 -71.96 -1.11
CA ARG A 494 24.53 -73.25 -0.84
C ARG A 494 25.09 -73.90 0.42
N MET A 495 24.22 -74.25 1.37
CA MET A 495 24.68 -74.82 2.63
C MET A 495 25.28 -76.21 2.40
N ARG A 496 26.47 -76.46 2.97
CA ARG A 496 27.19 -77.75 2.92
C ARG A 496 27.49 -78.17 4.35
N ALA A 497 26.64 -79.03 4.90
CA ALA A 497 26.85 -79.62 6.22
C ALA A 497 27.65 -80.91 6.15
N LYS A 498 28.40 -81.22 7.21
CA LYS A 498 29.09 -82.50 7.39
C LYS A 498 28.12 -83.62 7.78
N THR A 499 26.97 -83.28 8.34
CA THR A 499 25.91 -84.22 8.76
C THR A 499 24.54 -83.82 8.19
N PRO A 500 23.57 -84.75 8.12
CA PRO A 500 22.22 -84.47 7.62
C PRO A 500 21.44 -83.47 8.49
N ASP A 501 21.80 -83.36 9.76
CA ASP A 501 21.24 -82.39 10.72
C ASP A 501 22.10 -81.12 10.69
N TYR A 502 21.83 -80.26 9.71
CA TYR A 502 22.61 -79.07 9.36
C TYR A 502 22.97 -78.14 10.54
N PHE A 503 22.11 -78.08 11.56
CA PHE A 503 22.33 -77.30 12.77
C PHE A 503 21.63 -77.92 13.99
N ARG A 504 22.09 -77.52 15.17
CA ARG A 504 21.51 -77.87 16.47
C ARG A 504 21.13 -76.60 17.21
N VAL A 505 19.99 -76.65 17.90
CA VAL A 505 19.53 -75.56 18.77
C VAL A 505 19.49 -76.08 20.19
N GLN A 506 20.04 -75.32 21.12
CA GLN A 506 20.02 -75.59 22.56
C GLN A 506 19.63 -74.32 23.32
N SER A 507 19.28 -74.47 24.60
CA SER A 507 19.13 -73.32 25.48
C SER A 507 20.49 -72.64 25.66
N GLY A 508 20.53 -71.32 25.44
CA GLY A 508 21.72 -70.52 25.64
C GLY A 508 22.06 -70.31 27.12
N PRO A 509 23.14 -69.58 27.40
CA PRO A 509 23.60 -69.32 28.77
C PRO A 509 22.66 -68.42 29.60
N TYR A 510 21.70 -67.76 28.94
CA TYR A 510 20.71 -66.87 29.55
C TYR A 510 19.29 -67.32 29.21
N PRO A 511 18.27 -67.00 30.04
CA PRO A 511 16.88 -67.45 29.83
C PRO A 511 16.28 -67.05 28.47
N ASP A 512 16.76 -65.95 27.90
CA ASP A 512 16.23 -65.33 26.69
C ASP A 512 17.12 -65.56 25.46
N VAL A 513 18.01 -66.55 25.48
CA VAL A 513 18.94 -66.80 24.37
C VAL A 513 18.85 -68.26 23.91
N LEU A 514 18.77 -68.46 22.59
CA LEU A 514 18.94 -69.76 21.95
C LEU A 514 20.35 -69.89 21.38
N GLU A 515 21.00 -71.01 21.64
CA GLU A 515 22.30 -71.31 21.05
C GLU A 515 22.13 -72.17 19.80
N VAL A 516 22.48 -71.62 18.64
CA VAL A 516 22.41 -72.28 17.33
C VAL A 516 23.83 -72.65 16.89
N SER A 517 24.13 -73.94 16.89
CA SER A 517 25.42 -74.47 16.43
C SER A 517 25.29 -75.15 15.08
N PHE A 518 26.20 -74.86 14.16
CA PHE A 518 26.20 -75.42 12.81
C PHE A 518 27.33 -76.41 12.61
N ASP A 519 27.05 -77.50 11.88
CA ASP A 519 28.04 -78.51 11.50
C ASP A 519 28.44 -78.33 10.02
N LEU A 520 29.05 -77.17 9.73
CA LEU A 520 29.39 -76.76 8.36
C LEU A 520 30.70 -77.39 7.87
N ALA A 521 30.77 -77.69 6.57
CA ALA A 521 31.99 -78.17 5.90
C ALA A 521 33.03 -77.06 5.70
N GLU A 522 32.58 -75.82 5.57
CA GLU A 522 33.36 -74.61 5.35
C GLU A 522 32.61 -73.40 5.95
N ASP A 523 33.23 -72.22 5.94
CA ASP A 523 32.54 -71.01 6.40
C ASP A 523 31.42 -70.65 5.42
N GLN A 524 30.19 -70.45 5.91
CA GLN A 524 29.04 -70.17 5.04
C GLN A 524 28.24 -68.96 5.53
N TYR A 525 27.66 -68.24 4.55
CA TYR A 525 26.75 -67.13 4.80
C TYR A 525 25.32 -67.63 4.65
N VAL A 526 24.59 -67.72 5.76
CA VAL A 526 23.18 -68.14 5.79
C VAL A 526 22.35 -67.13 6.60
N ARG A 527 21.05 -67.06 6.33
CA ARG A 527 20.09 -66.21 7.09
C ARG A 527 19.39 -67.06 8.15
N ILE A 528 19.20 -66.53 9.36
CA ILE A 528 18.39 -67.18 10.40
C ILE A 528 17.07 -66.44 10.52
N VAL A 529 15.96 -67.19 10.48
CA VAL A 529 14.61 -66.65 10.66
C VAL A 529 13.86 -67.48 11.69
N LEU A 530 13.25 -66.83 12.66
CA LEU A 530 12.38 -67.45 13.65
C LEU A 530 10.92 -67.08 13.35
N LYS A 531 10.06 -68.08 13.22
CA LYS A 531 8.62 -67.92 12.99
C LYS A 531 7.81 -68.40 14.18
N ASN A 532 6.71 -67.72 14.48
CA ASN A 532 5.75 -68.16 15.50
C ASN A 532 4.89 -69.35 15.01
N ALA A 533 4.02 -69.87 15.89
CA ALA A 533 3.13 -70.99 15.59
C ALA A 533 2.16 -70.75 14.41
N TRP A 534 1.96 -69.49 14.00
CA TRP A 534 1.13 -69.11 12.84
C TRP A 534 1.96 -68.93 11.56
N GLY A 535 3.27 -69.16 11.61
CA GLY A 535 4.19 -69.03 10.47
C GLY A 535 4.65 -67.59 10.20
N GLU A 536 4.34 -66.65 11.09
CA GLU A 536 4.78 -65.26 10.96
C GLU A 536 6.21 -65.10 11.49
N THR A 537 7.06 -64.42 10.73
CA THR A 537 8.43 -64.09 11.15
C THR A 537 8.40 -63.13 12.34
N VAL A 538 8.98 -63.57 13.45
CA VAL A 538 9.10 -62.79 14.70
C VAL A 538 10.53 -62.33 14.97
N VAL A 539 11.52 -63.04 14.45
CA VAL A 539 12.93 -62.63 14.46
C VAL A 539 13.50 -62.93 13.08
N GLU A 540 14.19 -61.96 12.50
CA GLU A 540 14.90 -62.11 11.24
C GLU A 540 16.28 -61.49 11.40
N GLU A 541 17.31 -62.32 11.45
CA GLU A 541 18.69 -61.87 11.49
C GLU A 541 19.21 -61.66 10.06
N PRO A 542 20.04 -60.64 9.81
CA PRO A 542 20.71 -60.50 8.51
C PRO A 542 21.62 -61.72 8.25
N ALA A 543 21.93 -61.98 6.98
CA ALA A 543 22.82 -63.07 6.59
C ALA A 543 24.16 -62.96 7.33
N HIS A 544 24.46 -63.96 8.17
CA HIS A 544 25.62 -63.97 9.04
C HIS A 544 26.64 -65.00 8.54
N ARG A 545 27.92 -64.76 8.79
CA ARG A 545 28.97 -65.73 8.49
C ARG A 545 29.09 -66.71 9.66
N PHE A 546 28.81 -67.98 9.43
CA PHE A 546 28.95 -69.01 10.43
C PHE A 546 30.26 -69.77 10.24
N TYR A 547 31.01 -69.92 11.33
CA TYR A 547 32.24 -70.70 11.38
C TYR A 547 31.93 -72.11 11.87
N PRO A 548 32.55 -73.16 11.28
CA PRO A 548 32.39 -74.52 11.77
C PRO A 548 32.74 -74.66 13.26
N GLY A 549 31.76 -75.07 14.08
CA GLY A 549 31.96 -75.32 15.51
C GLY A 549 31.85 -74.12 16.44
N GLU A 550 31.58 -72.91 15.92
CA GLU A 550 31.25 -71.76 16.78
C GLU A 550 29.73 -71.61 16.90
N PRO A 551 29.17 -71.68 18.11
CA PRO A 551 27.74 -71.47 18.31
C PRO A 551 27.38 -69.99 18.15
N TYR A 552 26.25 -69.73 17.49
CA TYR A 552 25.65 -68.41 17.38
C TYR A 552 24.55 -68.24 18.42
N GLN A 553 24.59 -67.14 19.15
CA GLN A 553 23.61 -66.81 20.17
C GLN A 553 22.49 -65.98 19.53
N LEU A 554 21.31 -66.57 19.41
CA LEU A 554 20.10 -65.92 18.92
C LEU A 554 19.32 -65.36 20.11
N GLU A 555 19.25 -64.04 20.21
CA GLU A 555 18.46 -63.35 21.23
C GLU A 555 16.97 -63.55 20.96
N THR A 556 16.24 -63.99 21.99
CA THR A 556 14.80 -64.23 21.98
C THR A 556 14.04 -63.38 23.00
N GLY A 557 14.75 -62.45 23.65
CA GLY A 557 14.18 -61.54 24.64
C GLY A 557 12.99 -60.76 24.10
N GLY A 558 11.86 -60.83 24.82
CA GLY A 558 10.61 -60.16 24.46
C GLY A 558 9.63 -61.03 23.64
N LEU A 559 10.00 -62.24 23.26
CA LEU A 559 9.06 -63.21 22.69
C LEU A 559 8.23 -63.89 23.78
N ALA A 560 6.96 -64.17 23.48
CA ALA A 560 6.08 -64.89 24.41
C ALA A 560 6.52 -66.37 24.55
N PRO A 561 6.35 -67.00 25.72
CA PRO A 561 6.58 -68.43 25.86
C PRO A 561 5.72 -69.24 24.88
N GLY A 562 6.33 -70.18 24.16
CA GLY A 562 5.64 -70.95 23.14
C GLY A 562 6.55 -71.69 22.18
N THR A 563 5.93 -72.29 21.17
CA THR A 563 6.60 -73.06 20.11
C THR A 563 6.88 -72.16 18.91
N TYR A 564 8.11 -72.20 18.44
CA TYR A 564 8.60 -71.44 17.29
C TYR A 564 9.29 -72.37 16.29
N THR A 565 9.35 -71.95 15.03
CA THR A 565 10.10 -72.65 13.97
C THR A 565 11.30 -71.80 13.58
N LEU A 566 12.50 -72.34 13.78
CA LEU A 566 13.75 -71.73 13.31
C LEU A 566 14.08 -72.26 11.93
N GLU A 567 14.14 -71.39 10.94
CA GLU A 567 14.47 -71.68 9.55
C GLU A 567 15.84 -71.07 9.18
N ILE A 568 16.62 -71.81 8.39
CA ILE A 568 17.86 -71.33 7.79
C ILE A 568 17.58 -71.02 6.32
N GLU A 569 18.01 -69.88 5.82
CA GLU A 569 17.99 -69.61 4.38
C GLU A 569 19.37 -69.71 3.78
N ASP A 570 19.48 -70.48 2.70
CA ASP A 570 20.66 -70.53 1.83
C ASP A 570 20.32 -70.03 0.41
N ASP A 571 21.20 -70.27 -0.55
CA ASP A 571 21.02 -69.82 -1.94
C ASP A 571 19.87 -70.53 -2.69
N GLN A 572 19.25 -71.56 -2.11
CA GLN A 572 18.06 -72.26 -2.62
C GLN A 572 16.78 -71.78 -1.92
N GLY A 573 16.85 -70.82 -0.99
CA GLY A 573 15.73 -70.32 -0.20
C GLY A 573 15.68 -70.93 1.21
N PHE A 574 14.52 -70.84 1.87
CA PHE A 574 14.35 -71.37 3.23
C PHE A 574 14.41 -72.89 3.20
N GLN A 575 15.42 -73.44 3.85
CA GLN A 575 15.65 -74.86 3.97
C GLN A 575 15.98 -75.19 5.43
N HIS A 576 15.73 -76.42 5.86
CA HIS A 576 16.19 -76.88 7.18
C HIS A 576 15.51 -76.12 8.35
N ALA A 577 14.22 -76.39 8.54
CA ALA A 577 13.45 -75.87 9.67
C ALA A 577 13.59 -76.77 10.91
N LYS A 578 13.63 -76.18 12.11
CA LYS A 578 13.60 -76.91 13.38
C LYS A 578 12.66 -76.26 14.38
N GLU A 579 11.86 -77.07 15.04
CA GLU A 579 10.97 -76.62 16.10
C GLU A 579 11.77 -76.35 17.39
N VAL A 580 11.54 -75.18 17.98
CA VAL A 580 12.22 -74.71 19.19
C VAL A 580 11.18 -74.19 20.19
N HIS A 581 11.45 -74.36 21.47
CA HIS A 581 10.54 -73.95 22.54
C HIS A 581 11.19 -72.84 23.36
N ILE A 582 10.53 -71.68 23.40
CA ILE A 582 10.93 -70.54 24.24
C ILE A 582 10.09 -70.62 25.52
N ARG A 583 10.75 -70.50 26.68
CA ARG A 583 10.17 -70.75 28.00
C ARG A 583 9.64 -69.50 28.67
#